data_AF-A0A0R3WFP3-F1
#
_entry.id   AF-A0A0R3WFP3-F1
#
_cell.length_a   1.000
_cell.length_b   1.000
_cell.length_c   1.000
_cell.angle_alpha   90.00
_cell.angle_beta   90.00
_cell.angle_gamma   90.00
#
_symmetry.space_group_name_H-M   'P 1'
#
loop_
_entity.id
_entity.type
_entity.pdbx_description
1 polymer ?
#
loop_
_entity_poly.entity_id
_entity_poly.type
_entity_poly.pdbx_seq_one_letter_code
_entity_poly.pdbx_strand_id
1 'polypeptide(L)'
;LGSMGVPVQYERNFRAKLAYFRAQCSSHFLNGHARLSISRDGLLEESFQQIQRLPASDLRKRLCITFLGEEGLDYGGIAREWFLRVSRDFFNPMFGLFEYTGAHYSLQINPASDVANVAHLDYFHFIGRVIGMALFHGRCIDGGFTLAFYKRILGRKACLQDLELVDHDFYQSLAFIRDNDVDVLDLELYFNGNYYKFDSLQEEELKPGGREIKVTEANKMEYLK
;
A
#
# COMPACT_ATOMS: atom_id res chain seq x y z
N LEU A 1 9.91 27.61 5.88
CA LEU A 1 9.39 26.39 5.24
C LEU A 1 9.03 26.74 3.79
N GLY A 2 9.05 25.79 2.87
CA GLY A 2 8.64 26.01 1.47
C GLY A 2 7.13 25.84 1.26
N SER A 3 6.70 25.75 0.01
CA SER A 3 5.28 25.72 -0.38
C SER A 3 4.51 24.47 0.07
N MET A 4 5.23 23.40 0.42
CA MET A 4 4.69 22.12 0.90
C MET A 4 4.88 21.94 2.42
N GLY A 5 5.23 23.01 3.15
CA GLY A 5 5.38 22.95 4.61
C GLY A 5 6.63 22.23 5.10
N VAL A 6 7.59 21.93 4.22
CA VAL A 6 8.88 21.28 4.56
C VAL A 6 10.06 22.22 4.25
N PRO A 7 11.30 21.97 4.72
CA PRO A 7 12.41 22.84 4.39
C PRO A 7 12.65 22.92 2.87
N VAL A 8 12.94 24.11 2.36
CA VAL A 8 13.02 24.41 0.90
C VAL A 8 13.98 23.48 0.15
N GLN A 9 15.06 23.05 0.80
CA GLN A 9 16.01 22.09 0.25
C GLN A 9 15.37 20.73 -0.03
N TYR A 10 14.49 20.24 0.86
CA TYR A 10 13.73 19.01 0.63
C TYR A 10 12.77 19.14 -0.54
N GLU A 11 12.11 20.29 -0.70
CA GLU A 11 11.21 20.53 -1.83
C GLU A 11 11.95 20.51 -3.17
N ARG A 12 13.11 21.18 -3.23
CA ARG A 12 13.98 21.17 -4.41
C ARG A 12 14.43 19.75 -4.75
N ASN A 13 14.85 18.99 -3.75
CA ASN A 13 15.26 17.60 -3.92
C ASN A 13 14.10 16.72 -4.41
N PHE A 14 12.89 16.92 -3.89
CA PHE A 14 11.71 16.18 -4.35
C PHE A 14 11.36 16.51 -5.79
N ARG A 15 11.32 17.80 -6.16
CA ARG A 15 11.04 18.23 -7.54
C ARG A 15 12.06 17.66 -8.53
N ALA A 16 13.34 17.64 -8.17
CA ALA A 16 14.39 17.06 -9.00
C ALA A 16 14.19 15.54 -9.19
N LYS A 17 13.91 14.80 -8.11
CA LYS A 17 13.62 13.35 -8.18
C LYS A 17 12.38 13.05 -9.02
N LEU A 18 11.32 13.85 -8.86
CA LEU A 18 10.10 13.73 -9.65
C LEU A 18 10.35 13.98 -11.13
N ALA A 19 11.08 15.04 -11.48
CA ALA A 19 11.44 15.36 -12.86
C ALA A 19 12.26 14.22 -13.50
N TYR A 20 13.25 13.69 -12.77
CA TYR A 20 14.03 12.53 -13.20
C TYR A 20 13.14 11.30 -13.45
N PHE A 21 12.28 10.95 -12.48
CA PHE A 21 11.37 9.81 -12.62
C PHE A 21 10.43 9.97 -13.81
N ARG A 22 9.86 11.17 -14.02
CA ARG A 22 9.00 11.47 -15.16
C ARG A 22 9.74 11.32 -16.49
N ALA A 23 10.98 11.80 -16.57
CA ALA A 23 11.81 11.63 -17.77
C ALA A 23 12.07 10.15 -18.07
N GLN A 24 12.34 9.33 -17.05
CA GLN A 24 12.50 7.88 -17.20
C GLN A 24 11.21 7.21 -17.69
N CYS A 25 10.04 7.56 -17.13
CA CYS A 25 8.76 7.05 -17.63
C CYS A 25 8.55 7.45 -19.10
N SER A 26 8.80 8.72 -19.45
CA SER A 26 8.69 9.24 -20.82
C SER A 26 9.57 8.48 -21.82
N SER A 27 10.82 8.15 -21.47
CA SER A 27 11.71 7.40 -22.36
C SER A 27 11.33 5.92 -22.52
N HIS A 28 10.52 5.38 -21.61
CA HIS A 28 10.05 3.99 -21.64
C HIS A 28 8.63 3.84 -22.21
N PHE A 29 8.01 4.90 -22.73
CA PHE A 29 6.73 4.81 -23.43
C PHE A 29 6.88 3.97 -24.70
N LEU A 30 5.93 3.06 -24.90
CA LEU A 30 5.85 2.24 -26.11
C LEU A 30 4.83 2.81 -27.08
N ASN A 31 5.08 2.58 -28.37
CA ASN A 31 4.18 2.99 -29.44
C ASN A 31 2.83 2.24 -29.38
N GLY A 32 1.78 2.93 -29.82
CA GLY A 32 0.41 2.40 -29.86
C GLY A 32 -0.44 2.82 -28.66
N HIS A 33 -1.58 2.15 -28.52
CA HIS A 33 -2.59 2.48 -27.51
C HIS A 33 -3.03 1.23 -26.75
N ALA A 34 -3.14 1.35 -25.43
CA ALA A 34 -3.88 0.40 -24.60
C ALA A 34 -5.30 0.95 -24.43
N ARG A 35 -6.27 0.28 -25.05
CA ARG A 35 -7.67 0.70 -25.05
C ARG A 35 -8.43 -0.05 -23.97
N LEU A 36 -9.19 0.68 -23.17
CA LEU A 36 -10.09 0.14 -22.16
C LEU A 36 -11.48 0.69 -22.43
N SER A 37 -12.45 -0.20 -22.66
CA SER A 37 -13.84 0.17 -22.90
C SER A 37 -14.66 -0.32 -21.72
N ILE A 38 -15.10 0.59 -20.86
CA ILE A 38 -15.64 0.25 -19.53
C ILE A 38 -17.03 0.88 -19.35
N SER A 39 -17.98 0.15 -18.80
CA SER A 39 -19.26 0.71 -18.33
C SER A 39 -19.08 1.42 -16.99
N ARG A 40 -19.91 2.44 -16.69
CA ARG A 40 -19.84 3.10 -15.39
C ARG A 40 -20.26 2.19 -14.24
N ASP A 41 -21.22 1.31 -14.48
CA ASP A 41 -21.77 0.39 -13.48
C ASP A 41 -20.81 -0.77 -13.19
N GLY A 42 -20.02 -1.21 -14.18
CA GLY A 42 -19.03 -2.27 -14.08
C GLY A 42 -17.60 -1.77 -13.87
N LEU A 43 -17.40 -0.54 -13.36
CA LEU A 43 -16.10 0.14 -13.37
C LEU A 43 -14.95 -0.74 -12.85
N LEU A 44 -15.07 -1.27 -11.63
CA LEU A 44 -14.00 -2.06 -11.02
C LEU A 44 -13.81 -3.41 -11.71
N GLU A 45 -14.89 -4.17 -11.92
CA GLU A 45 -14.82 -5.54 -12.42
C GLU A 45 -14.39 -5.60 -13.90
N GLU A 46 -14.89 -4.71 -14.74
CA GLU A 46 -14.46 -4.63 -16.14
C GLU A 46 -13.02 -4.12 -16.26
N SER A 47 -12.61 -3.18 -15.40
CA SER A 47 -11.21 -2.75 -15.32
C SER A 47 -10.30 -3.92 -14.93
N PHE A 48 -10.70 -4.70 -13.92
CA PHE A 48 -9.99 -5.89 -13.48
C PHE A 48 -9.79 -6.88 -14.64
N GLN A 49 -10.88 -7.28 -15.30
CA GLN A 49 -10.83 -8.23 -16.40
C GLN A 49 -9.96 -7.77 -17.58
N GLN A 50 -10.05 -6.49 -17.95
CA GLN A 50 -9.29 -5.97 -19.10
C GLN A 50 -7.82 -5.76 -18.75
N ILE A 51 -7.50 -5.14 -17.61
CA ILE A 51 -6.11 -4.89 -17.21
C ILE A 51 -5.37 -6.20 -17.00
N GLN A 52 -5.97 -7.19 -16.35
CA GLN A 52 -5.30 -8.45 -16.05
C GLN A 52 -4.86 -9.19 -17.32
N ARG A 53 -5.65 -9.11 -18.40
CA ARG A 53 -5.36 -9.73 -19.71
C ARG A 53 -4.28 -9.00 -20.51
N LEU A 54 -4.07 -7.71 -20.28
CA LEU A 54 -3.05 -6.95 -21.00
C LEU A 54 -1.64 -7.43 -20.61
N PRO A 55 -0.68 -7.50 -21.53
CA PRO A 55 0.72 -7.69 -21.16
C PRO A 55 1.29 -6.42 -20.51
N ALA A 56 2.33 -6.56 -19.69
CA ALA A 56 2.98 -5.42 -19.03
C ALA A 56 3.59 -4.40 -20.00
N SER A 57 3.89 -4.80 -21.24
CA SER A 57 4.28 -3.88 -22.32
C SER A 57 3.15 -2.94 -22.71
N ASP A 58 1.91 -3.43 -22.77
CA ASP A 58 0.77 -2.65 -23.23
C ASP A 58 0.39 -1.58 -22.22
N LEU A 59 0.57 -1.86 -20.93
CA LEU A 59 0.38 -0.86 -19.88
C LEU A 59 1.34 0.34 -19.97
N ARG A 60 2.43 0.23 -20.75
CA ARG A 60 3.38 1.31 -21.04
C ARG A 60 3.08 2.07 -22.33
N LYS A 61 2.01 1.69 -23.04
CA LYS A 61 1.49 2.44 -24.20
C LYS A 61 0.55 3.54 -23.72
N ARG A 62 0.23 4.49 -24.59
CA ARG A 62 -0.73 5.56 -24.26
C ARG A 62 -2.09 4.94 -23.92
N LEU A 63 -2.63 5.26 -22.74
CA LEU A 63 -3.96 4.81 -22.32
C LEU A 63 -5.04 5.57 -23.09
N CYS A 64 -6.04 4.83 -23.54
CA CYS A 64 -7.25 5.36 -24.14
C CYS A 64 -8.43 4.72 -23.42
N ILE A 65 -9.08 5.49 -22.55
CA ILE A 65 -10.22 5.00 -21.77
C ILE A 65 -11.50 5.54 -22.39
N THR A 66 -12.47 4.66 -22.60
CA THR A 66 -13.76 4.98 -23.17
C THR A 66 -14.85 4.46 -22.23
N PHE A 67 -15.71 5.37 -21.74
CA PHE A 67 -16.92 4.97 -21.06
C PHE A 67 -17.99 4.60 -22.08
N LEU A 68 -18.55 3.39 -21.98
CA LEU A 68 -19.55 2.90 -22.93
C LEU A 68 -20.79 3.80 -22.93
N GLY A 69 -21.25 4.18 -24.13
CA GLY A 69 -22.41 5.07 -24.29
C GLY A 69 -22.09 6.57 -24.16
N GLU A 70 -20.84 6.96 -23.91
CA GLU A 70 -20.42 8.37 -23.83
C GLU A 70 -19.55 8.77 -25.02
N GLU A 71 -19.89 9.89 -25.66
CA GLU A 71 -19.00 10.53 -26.62
C GLU A 71 -17.92 11.30 -25.88
N GLY A 72 -16.72 10.71 -25.78
CA GLY A 72 -15.58 11.32 -25.12
C GLY A 72 -14.30 11.14 -25.93
N LEU A 73 -13.77 12.23 -26.47
CA LEU A 73 -12.39 12.26 -26.94
C LEU A 73 -11.47 12.39 -25.71
N ASP A 74 -10.64 11.37 -25.45
CA ASP A 74 -9.76 11.34 -24.28
C ASP A 74 -8.59 12.33 -24.43
N TYR A 75 -8.84 13.59 -24.05
CA TYR A 75 -7.80 14.61 -23.84
C TYR A 75 -7.10 14.46 -22.47
N GLY A 76 -7.20 13.29 -21.83
CA GLY A 76 -6.60 12.97 -20.54
C GLY A 76 -7.52 13.22 -19.33
N GLY A 77 -8.71 13.78 -19.54
CA GLY A 77 -9.72 13.96 -18.49
C GLY A 77 -10.37 12.64 -18.08
N ILE A 78 -10.73 11.81 -19.07
CA ILE A 78 -11.38 10.52 -18.86
C ILE A 78 -10.43 9.56 -18.15
N ALA A 79 -9.16 9.49 -18.59
CA ALA A 79 -8.15 8.69 -17.90
C ALA A 79 -7.98 9.12 -16.43
N ARG A 80 -7.94 10.44 -16.16
CA ARG A 80 -7.84 10.96 -14.79
C ARG A 80 -9.07 10.56 -13.95
N GLU A 81 -10.28 10.69 -14.50
CA GLU A 81 -11.49 10.28 -13.82
C GLU A 81 -11.47 8.78 -13.49
N TRP A 82 -11.09 7.95 -14.46
CA TRP A 82 -11.01 6.51 -14.27
C TRP A 82 -10.07 6.13 -13.11
N PHE A 83 -8.84 6.66 -13.09
CA PHE A 83 -7.89 6.37 -12.00
C PHE A 83 -8.45 6.74 -10.63
N LEU A 84 -9.09 7.91 -10.52
CA LEU A 84 -9.67 8.36 -9.25
C LEU A 84 -10.81 7.44 -8.82
N ARG A 85 -11.76 7.14 -9.71
CA ARG A 85 -12.93 6.31 -9.36
C ARG A 85 -12.55 4.86 -9.08
N VAL A 86 -11.75 4.22 -9.95
CA VAL A 86 -11.38 2.81 -9.76
C VAL A 86 -10.62 2.61 -8.44
N SER A 87 -9.79 3.60 -8.05
CA SER A 87 -9.10 3.55 -6.77
C SER A 87 -10.01 3.69 -5.56
N ARG A 88 -11.09 4.49 -5.63
CA ARG A 88 -12.10 4.54 -4.56
C ARG A 88 -12.75 3.18 -4.37
N ASP A 89 -13.07 2.50 -5.47
CA ASP A 89 -13.76 1.23 -5.43
C ASP A 89 -12.90 0.14 -4.79
N PHE A 90 -11.64 -0.03 -5.22
CA PHE A 90 -10.78 -1.08 -4.64
C PHE A 90 -10.19 -0.72 -3.26
N PHE A 91 -10.24 0.53 -2.83
CA PHE A 91 -9.92 0.93 -1.46
C PHE A 91 -11.15 0.95 -0.53
N ASN A 92 -12.34 0.68 -1.06
CA ASN A 92 -13.53 0.56 -0.24
C ASN A 92 -13.39 -0.65 0.70
N PRO A 93 -13.49 -0.46 2.04
CA PRO A 93 -13.38 -1.56 3.00
C PRO A 93 -14.38 -2.70 2.76
N MET A 94 -15.52 -2.41 2.10
CA MET A 94 -16.53 -3.41 1.75
C MET A 94 -16.01 -4.48 0.76
N PHE A 95 -14.96 -4.20 -0.01
CA PHE A 95 -14.30 -5.20 -0.86
C PHE A 95 -13.37 -6.14 -0.08
N GLY A 96 -13.09 -5.83 1.19
CA GLY A 96 -12.29 -6.66 2.08
C GLY A 96 -10.79 -6.69 1.78
N LEU A 97 -10.29 -5.87 0.86
CA LEU A 97 -8.88 -5.88 0.43
C LEU A 97 -7.99 -4.98 1.31
N PHE A 98 -8.50 -3.81 1.66
CA PHE A 98 -7.80 -2.82 2.49
C PHE A 98 -8.70 -2.37 3.64
N GLU A 99 -8.06 -1.88 4.69
CA GLU A 99 -8.71 -1.28 5.85
C GLU A 99 -8.01 0.02 6.23
N TYR A 100 -8.73 0.88 6.97
CA TYR A 100 -8.19 2.16 7.44
C TYR A 100 -7.49 1.98 8.79
N THR A 101 -6.33 2.59 8.94
CA THR A 101 -5.64 2.71 10.24
C THR A 101 -6.25 3.85 11.07
N GLY A 102 -6.31 3.65 12.39
CA GLY A 102 -7.09 4.50 13.29
C GLY A 102 -6.64 5.96 13.40
N ALA A 103 -5.34 6.25 13.35
CA ALA A 103 -4.83 7.60 13.66
C ALA A 103 -4.90 8.59 12.48
N HIS A 104 -4.78 8.12 11.24
CA HIS A 104 -4.55 8.98 10.08
C HIS A 104 -5.40 8.65 8.86
N TYR A 105 -6.38 7.74 9.00
CA TYR A 105 -7.19 7.25 7.88
C TYR A 105 -6.33 6.81 6.68
N SER A 106 -5.14 6.26 6.96
CA SER A 106 -4.28 5.68 5.94
C SER A 106 -4.65 4.22 5.69
N LEU A 107 -4.41 3.74 4.48
CA LEU A 107 -4.80 2.40 4.05
C LEU A 107 -3.68 1.39 4.34
N GLN A 108 -4.07 0.23 4.87
CA GLN A 108 -3.23 -0.96 4.96
C GLN A 108 -3.94 -2.18 4.38
N ILE A 109 -3.18 -3.23 4.02
CA ILE A 109 -3.76 -4.49 3.57
C ILE A 109 -4.60 -5.05 4.72
N ASN A 110 -5.82 -5.46 4.44
CA ASN A 110 -6.64 -6.19 5.40
C ASN A 110 -5.98 -7.56 5.65
N PRO A 111 -5.50 -7.87 6.87
CA PRO A 111 -4.91 -9.17 7.22
C PRO A 111 -5.87 -10.35 7.00
N ALA A 112 -7.16 -10.02 6.91
CA ALA A 112 -8.28 -10.91 6.74
C ALA A 112 -8.80 -10.97 5.27
N SER A 113 -8.05 -10.40 4.32
CA SER A 113 -8.47 -10.33 2.91
C SER A 113 -8.72 -11.69 2.25
N ASP A 114 -8.03 -12.75 2.68
CA ASP A 114 -8.18 -14.12 2.16
C ASP A 114 -9.55 -14.73 2.46
N VAL A 115 -10.12 -14.38 3.61
CA VAL A 115 -11.47 -14.84 4.00
C VAL A 115 -12.53 -13.86 3.48
N ALA A 116 -12.24 -12.56 3.48
CA ALA A 116 -13.18 -11.54 3.00
C ALA A 116 -13.41 -11.63 1.47
N ASN A 117 -12.38 -12.02 0.71
CA ASN A 117 -12.41 -12.06 -0.74
C ASN A 117 -11.56 -13.23 -1.28
N VAL A 118 -12.24 -14.24 -1.82
CA VAL A 118 -11.58 -15.45 -2.37
C VAL A 118 -10.59 -15.18 -3.50
N ALA A 119 -10.73 -14.06 -4.21
CA ALA A 119 -9.84 -13.65 -5.29
C ALA A 119 -8.85 -12.55 -4.87
N HIS A 120 -8.60 -12.36 -3.56
CA HIS A 120 -7.82 -11.23 -3.05
C HIS A 120 -6.43 -11.10 -3.69
N LEU A 121 -5.73 -12.20 -4.00
CA LEU A 121 -4.40 -12.15 -4.61
C LEU A 121 -4.45 -11.61 -6.04
N ASP A 122 -5.44 -12.03 -6.82
CA ASP A 122 -5.64 -11.52 -8.18
C ASP A 122 -5.97 -10.03 -8.16
N TYR A 123 -6.82 -9.62 -7.20
CA TYR A 123 -7.13 -8.21 -6.98
C TYR A 123 -5.89 -7.41 -6.55
N PHE A 124 -5.06 -7.90 -5.61
CA PHE A 124 -3.82 -7.23 -5.23
C PHE A 124 -2.85 -7.09 -6.41
N HIS A 125 -2.75 -8.12 -7.26
CA HIS A 125 -1.97 -8.03 -8.49
C HIS A 125 -2.53 -6.97 -9.45
N PHE A 126 -3.84 -6.95 -9.67
CA PHE A 126 -4.52 -5.91 -10.45
C PHE A 126 -4.29 -4.50 -9.89
N ILE A 127 -4.48 -4.30 -8.59
CA ILE A 127 -4.28 -3.02 -7.90
C ILE A 127 -2.82 -2.57 -8.03
N GLY A 128 -1.86 -3.49 -7.86
CA GLY A 128 -0.44 -3.21 -8.07
C GLY A 128 -0.16 -2.74 -9.50
N ARG A 129 -0.81 -3.33 -10.51
CA ARG A 129 -0.72 -2.87 -11.91
C ARG A 129 -1.33 -1.49 -12.09
N VAL A 130 -2.50 -1.20 -11.50
CA VAL A 130 -3.14 0.12 -11.58
C VAL A 130 -2.29 1.19 -10.90
N ILE A 131 -1.72 0.93 -9.73
CA ILE A 131 -0.82 1.87 -9.02
C ILE A 131 0.44 2.10 -9.86
N GLY A 132 1.03 1.04 -10.43
CA GLY A 132 2.17 1.15 -11.35
C GLY A 132 1.85 1.98 -12.59
N MET A 133 0.66 1.81 -13.16
CA MET A 133 0.17 2.63 -14.26
C MET A 133 -0.03 4.09 -13.84
N ALA A 134 -0.64 4.35 -12.68
CA ALA A 134 -0.85 5.71 -12.18
C ALA A 134 0.50 6.44 -12.03
N LEU A 135 1.49 5.75 -11.45
CA LEU A 135 2.85 6.27 -11.35
C LEU A 135 3.47 6.49 -12.72
N PHE A 136 3.39 5.54 -13.66
CA PHE A 136 4.01 5.65 -14.99
C PHE A 136 3.40 6.77 -15.84
N HIS A 137 2.06 6.85 -15.88
CA HIS A 137 1.29 7.82 -16.68
C HIS A 137 1.11 9.17 -16.00
N GLY A 138 1.67 9.36 -14.80
CA GLY A 138 1.57 10.61 -14.05
C GLY A 138 0.16 10.96 -13.62
N ARG A 139 -0.62 9.96 -13.20
CA ARG A 139 -1.99 10.11 -12.70
C ARG A 139 -2.02 9.91 -11.18
N CYS A 140 -3.00 10.53 -10.54
CA CYS A 140 -3.26 10.37 -9.11
C CYS A 140 -4.33 9.31 -8.90
N ILE A 141 -4.24 8.62 -7.77
CA ILE A 141 -5.29 7.77 -7.20
C ILE A 141 -5.87 8.47 -5.98
N ASP A 142 -7.07 8.07 -5.58
CA ASP A 142 -7.75 8.61 -4.41
C ASP A 142 -7.59 7.67 -3.20
N GLY A 143 -6.53 7.90 -2.44
CA GLY A 143 -6.17 7.10 -1.27
C GLY A 143 -4.69 7.27 -0.92
N GLY A 144 -4.34 7.00 0.34
CA GLY A 144 -2.97 7.09 0.83
C GLY A 144 -2.64 5.88 1.69
N PHE A 145 -1.53 5.21 1.40
CA PHE A 145 -1.08 4.06 2.19
C PHE A 145 -0.28 4.51 3.41
N THR A 146 -0.11 3.59 4.37
CA THR A 146 0.82 3.79 5.48
C THR A 146 2.26 3.98 4.98
N LEU A 147 3.10 4.63 5.79
CA LEU A 147 4.52 4.78 5.48
C LEU A 147 5.23 3.42 5.35
N ALA A 148 4.85 2.46 6.20
CA ALA A 148 5.34 1.08 6.16
C ALA A 148 5.05 0.41 4.80
N PHE A 149 3.87 0.65 4.22
CA PHE A 149 3.51 0.14 2.90
C PHE A 149 4.43 0.71 1.80
N TYR A 150 4.65 2.03 1.79
CA TYR A 150 5.58 2.65 0.84
C TYR A 150 7.03 2.17 1.03
N LYS A 151 7.48 1.95 2.28
CA LYS A 151 8.79 1.36 2.57
C LYS A 151 8.90 -0.05 1.98
N ARG A 152 7.85 -0.86 2.07
CA ARG A 152 7.80 -2.21 1.48
C ARG A 152 7.96 -2.17 -0.04
N ILE A 153 7.27 -1.25 -0.74
CA ILE A 153 7.45 -1.05 -2.19
C ILE A 153 8.91 -0.69 -2.54
N LEU A 154 9.55 0.12 -1.70
CA LEU A 154 10.94 0.55 -1.89
C LEU A 154 11.99 -0.49 -1.43
N GLY A 155 11.57 -1.67 -0.96
CA GLY A 155 12.47 -2.68 -0.40
C GLY A 155 13.17 -2.24 0.90
N ARG A 156 12.61 -1.26 1.60
CA ARG A 156 13.14 -0.75 2.88
C ARG A 156 12.49 -1.48 4.04
N LYS A 157 13.26 -1.74 5.09
CA LYS A 157 12.74 -2.31 6.34
C LYS A 157 11.85 -1.29 7.05
N ALA A 158 10.73 -1.76 7.60
CA ALA A 158 9.98 -1.00 8.57
C ALA A 158 10.82 -0.83 9.85
N CYS A 159 10.58 0.23 10.59
CA CYS A 159 11.19 0.47 11.89
C CYS A 159 10.10 0.75 12.93
N LEU A 160 10.46 0.67 14.21
CA LEU A 160 9.52 0.88 15.32
C LEU A 160 8.76 2.21 15.19
N GLN A 161 9.41 3.28 14.72
CA GLN A 161 8.78 4.58 14.52
C GLN A 161 7.68 4.58 13.45
N ASP A 162 7.67 3.60 12.52
CA ASP A 162 6.57 3.48 11.56
C ASP A 162 5.26 3.04 12.23
N LEU A 163 5.35 2.30 13.35
CA LEU A 163 4.19 1.87 14.12
C LEU A 163 3.50 3.04 14.80
N GLU A 164 4.23 4.07 15.20
CA GLU A 164 3.64 5.25 15.87
C GLU A 164 2.51 5.90 15.04
N LEU A 165 2.62 5.84 13.71
CA LEU A 165 1.63 6.39 12.77
C LEU A 165 0.48 5.41 12.44
N VAL A 166 0.62 4.14 12.82
CA VAL A 166 -0.33 3.06 12.47
C VAL A 166 -1.12 2.64 13.72
N ASP A 167 -0.40 2.34 14.80
CA ASP A 167 -0.90 1.89 16.08
C ASP A 167 -0.03 2.48 17.21
N HIS A 168 -0.52 3.56 17.80
CA HIS A 168 0.19 4.28 18.85
C HIS A 168 0.35 3.45 20.13
N ASP A 169 -0.67 2.67 20.50
CA ASP A 169 -0.67 1.90 21.74
C ASP A 169 0.31 0.72 21.64
N PHE A 170 0.35 0.06 20.48
CA PHE A 170 1.34 -0.97 20.20
C PHE A 170 2.76 -0.41 20.14
N TYR A 171 2.95 0.76 19.51
CA TYR A 171 4.22 1.48 19.55
C TYR A 171 4.69 1.77 20.99
N GLN A 172 3.82 2.29 21.85
CA GLN A 172 4.15 2.59 23.25
C GLN A 172 4.55 1.32 24.01
N SER A 173 3.82 0.22 23.80
CA SER A 173 4.12 -1.07 24.43
C SER A 173 5.51 -1.59 24.05
N LEU A 174 5.87 -1.53 22.77
CA LEU A 174 7.20 -1.92 22.30
C LEU A 174 8.30 -0.94 22.69
N ALA A 175 8.01 0.36 22.72
CA ALA A 175 8.94 1.38 23.21
C ALA A 175 9.23 1.19 24.70
N PHE A 176 8.22 0.82 25.49
CA PHE A 176 8.39 0.48 26.90
C PHE A 176 9.33 -0.72 27.08
N ILE A 177 9.14 -1.80 26.31
CA ILE A 177 10.04 -2.97 26.31
C ILE A 177 11.47 -2.55 25.93
N ARG A 178 11.61 -1.68 24.93
CA ARG A 178 12.92 -1.17 24.48
C ARG A 178 13.65 -0.40 25.58
N ASP A 179 12.94 0.47 26.29
CA ASP A 179 13.54 1.47 27.17
C ASP A 179 13.68 1.02 28.63
N ASN A 180 13.06 -0.10 29.00
CA ASN A 180 13.13 -0.66 30.35
C ASN A 180 13.85 -2.02 30.38
N ASP A 181 14.42 -2.36 31.53
CA ASP A 181 15.06 -3.65 31.78
C ASP A 181 14.00 -4.75 31.95
N VAL A 182 13.90 -5.64 30.96
CA VAL A 182 12.86 -6.68 30.94
C VAL A 182 13.11 -7.80 31.94
N ASP A 183 14.37 -8.03 32.35
CA ASP A 183 14.73 -9.06 33.33
C ASP A 183 14.33 -8.61 34.75
N VAL A 184 14.46 -7.31 35.04
CA VAL A 184 14.03 -6.72 36.32
C VAL A 184 12.52 -6.66 36.44
N LEU A 185 11.82 -6.37 35.33
CA LEU A 185 10.37 -6.29 35.30
C LEU A 185 9.68 -7.67 35.31
N ASP A 186 10.44 -8.75 35.10
CA ASP A 186 9.97 -10.14 34.98
C ASP A 186 8.74 -10.28 34.07
N LEU A 187 8.80 -9.62 32.91
CA LEU A 187 7.73 -9.71 31.92
C LEU A 187 7.72 -11.13 31.34
N GLU A 188 6.56 -11.80 31.36
CA GLU A 188 6.36 -13.14 30.77
C GLU A 188 6.26 -13.08 29.24
N LEU A 189 7.23 -12.41 28.60
CA LEU A 189 7.32 -12.27 27.16
C LEU A 189 8.12 -13.42 26.57
N TYR A 190 7.65 -13.95 25.44
CA TYR A 190 8.30 -14.98 24.65
C TYR A 190 8.37 -14.52 23.19
N PHE A 191 9.18 -15.19 22.36
CA PHE A 191 9.21 -14.93 20.90
C PHE A 191 7.96 -15.49 20.20
N ASN A 192 6.78 -15.09 20.69
CA ASN A 192 5.45 -15.44 20.19
C ASN A 192 4.65 -14.13 20.05
N GLY A 193 4.09 -13.88 18.87
CA GLY A 193 3.29 -12.71 18.57
C GLY A 193 1.82 -13.07 18.50
N ASN A 194 0.97 -12.16 18.99
CA ASN A 194 -0.48 -12.31 18.95
C ASN A 194 -1.10 -11.23 18.06
N TYR A 195 -2.03 -11.61 17.20
CA TYR A 195 -2.77 -10.65 16.37
C TYR A 195 -4.20 -11.11 16.13
N TYR A 196 -5.12 -10.19 15.90
CA TYR A 196 -6.52 -10.51 15.61
C TYR A 196 -6.75 -10.68 14.10
N LYS A 197 -7.48 -11.73 13.72
CA LYS A 197 -7.99 -11.96 12.38
C LYS A 197 -9.46 -12.39 12.48
N PHE A 198 -10.41 -11.58 11.97
CA PHE A 198 -11.86 -11.78 12.15
C PHE A 198 -12.27 -12.09 13.60
N ASP A 199 -11.84 -11.23 14.54
CA ASP A 199 -12.11 -11.39 15.98
C ASP A 199 -11.56 -12.68 16.61
N SER A 200 -10.80 -13.48 15.87
CA SER A 200 -10.06 -14.63 16.39
C SER A 200 -8.63 -14.23 16.69
N LEU A 201 -8.20 -14.47 17.93
CA LEU A 201 -6.81 -14.32 18.33
C LEU A 201 -5.96 -15.40 17.64
N GLN A 202 -5.00 -14.96 16.83
CA GLN A 202 -3.98 -15.79 16.24
C GLN A 202 -2.70 -15.67 17.05
N GLU A 203 -1.96 -16.77 17.17
CA GLU A 203 -0.65 -16.81 17.80
C GLU A 203 0.37 -17.40 16.81
N GLU A 204 1.46 -16.67 16.58
CA GLU A 204 2.52 -17.08 15.66
C GLU A 204 3.89 -16.95 16.31
N GLU A 205 4.73 -17.97 16.13
CA GLU A 205 6.10 -17.90 16.61
C GLU A 205 6.89 -16.88 15.79
N LEU A 206 7.52 -15.91 16.45
CA LEU A 206 8.34 -14.89 15.80
C LEU A 206 9.65 -15.47 15.24
N LYS A 207 10.05 -16.64 15.74
CA LYS A 207 11.17 -17.44 15.25
C LYS A 207 10.95 -18.92 15.60
N PRO A 208 11.66 -19.87 14.95
CA PRO A 208 11.48 -21.29 15.23
C PRO A 208 11.66 -21.64 16.72
N GLY A 209 10.64 -22.27 17.32
CA GLY A 209 10.62 -22.61 18.75
C GLY A 209 10.40 -21.39 19.66
N GLY A 210 9.92 -20.27 19.11
CA GLY A 210 9.82 -18.99 19.80
C GLY A 210 8.92 -19.00 21.04
N ARG A 211 7.96 -19.92 21.11
CA ARG A 211 7.08 -20.11 22.29
C ARG A 211 7.83 -20.48 23.56
N GLU A 212 8.98 -21.14 23.44
CA GLU A 212 9.79 -21.58 24.59
C GLU A 212 10.95 -20.62 24.89
N ILE A 213 11.18 -19.62 24.02
CA ILE A 213 12.29 -18.69 24.15
C ILE A 213 11.79 -17.44 24.87
N LYS A 214 12.12 -17.30 26.16
CA LYS A 214 11.80 -16.10 26.95
C LYS A 214 12.56 -14.89 26.40
N VAL A 215 11.88 -13.75 26.35
CA VAL A 215 12.49 -12.46 26.07
C VAL A 215 13.25 -12.01 27.31
N THR A 216 14.53 -11.69 27.13
CA THR A 216 15.45 -11.22 28.17
C THR A 216 16.10 -9.93 27.71
N GLU A 217 16.79 -9.23 28.62
CA GLU A 217 17.46 -7.97 28.29
C GLU A 217 18.50 -8.18 27.17
N ALA A 218 19.14 -9.34 27.15
CA ALA A 218 20.13 -9.71 26.14
C ALA A 218 19.53 -9.92 24.74
N ASN A 219 18.26 -10.31 24.62
CA ASN A 219 17.62 -10.68 23.35
C ASN A 219 16.44 -9.77 22.95
N LYS A 220 16.03 -8.81 23.78
CA LYS A 220 14.87 -7.93 23.49
C LYS A 220 15.00 -7.16 22.18
N MET A 221 16.22 -6.77 21.79
CA MET A 221 16.44 -6.07 20.51
C MET A 221 16.25 -6.96 19.29
N GLU A 222 16.28 -8.29 19.46
CA GLU A 222 15.86 -9.25 18.43
C GLU A 222 14.34 -9.38 18.41
N TYR A 223 13.70 -9.46 19.59
CA TYR A 223 12.24 -9.50 19.72
C TYR A 223 11.54 -8.29 19.08
N LEU A 224 12.15 -7.10 19.19
CA LEU A 224 11.62 -5.85 18.62
C LEU A 224 11.78 -5.69 17.10
N LYS A 225 12.48 -6.62 16.41
CA LYS A 225 12.75 -6.53 14.96
C LYS A 225 11.74 -7.28 14.13
#